data_AF-A0A398DVC6-F1
#
_entry.id   AF-A0A398DVC6-F1
#
_cell.length_a   1.000
_cell.length_b   1.000
_cell.length_c   1.000
_cell.angle_alpha   90.00
_cell.angle_beta   90.00
_cell.angle_gamma   90.00
#
_symmetry.space_group_name_H-M   'P 1'
#
loop_
_entity.id
_entity.type
_entity.pdbx_description
1 polymer ?
#
loop_
_entity_poly.entity_id
_entity_poly.type
_entity_poly.pdbx_seq_one_letter_code
_entity_poly.pdbx_strand_id
1 'polypeptide(L)' 'MMEKTKVLHSLRRVEGQLRGIQKMVDEGRPCNEVLVQLVAAHAAIGRIGTDILLNEVG' A
#
# COMPACT_ATOMS: atom_id res chain seq x y z
N MET A 1 -10.80 -15.86 9.99
CA MET A 1 -9.45 -16.11 9.44
C MET A 1 -9.30 -15.35 8.14
N MET A 2 -8.40 -14.38 8.12
CA MET A 2 -7.94 -13.80 6.86
C MET A 2 -6.91 -14.76 6.28
N GLU A 3 -7.25 -15.36 5.14
CA GLU A 3 -6.36 -16.29 4.46
C GLU A 3 -5.04 -15.59 4.08
N LYS A 4 -3.90 -16.25 4.28
CA LYS A 4 -2.56 -15.78 3.87
C LYS A 4 -2.55 -15.15 2.47
N THR A 5 -3.32 -15.72 1.55
CA THR A 5 -3.55 -15.25 0.19
C THR A 5 -4.07 -13.80 0.13
N LYS A 6 -4.98 -13.41 1.03
CA LYS A 6 -5.54 -12.04 1.08
C LYS A 6 -4.51 -11.01 1.55
N VAL A 7 -3.69 -11.35 2.55
CA VAL A 7 -2.62 -10.46 3.02
C VAL A 7 -1.60 -10.24 1.91
N LEU A 8 -1.18 -11.33 1.24
CA LEU A 8 -0.27 -11.25 0.09
C LEU A 8 -0.86 -10.42 -1.06
N HIS A 9 -2.16 -10.55 -1.34
CA HIS A 9 -2.81 -9.75 -2.37
C HIS A 9 -2.80 -8.26 -2.02
N SER A 10 -3.08 -7.91 -0.77
CA SER A 10 -3.02 -6.52 -0.29
C SER A 10 -1.60 -5.94 -0.35
N LEU A 11 -0.59 -6.72 0.03
CA LEU A 11 0.82 -6.32 -0.07
C LEU A 11 1.23 -6.05 -1.53
N ARG A 12 0.89 -6.95 -2.46
CA ARG A 12 1.14 -6.76 -3.91
C ARG A 12 0.46 -5.50 -4.46
N ARG A 13 -0.72 -5.17 -3.94
CA ARG A 13 -1.43 -3.94 -4.32
C ARG A 13 -0.67 -2.68 -3.87
N VAL A 14 -0.18 -2.67 -2.63
CA VAL A 14 0.66 -1.56 -2.12
C VAL A 14 1.96 -1.45 -2.91
N GLU A 15 2.59 -2.57 -3.25
CA GLU A 15 3.78 -2.60 -4.10
C GLU A 15 3.53 -1.91 -5.46
N GLY A 16 2.35 -2.15 -6.05
CA GLY A 16 1.91 -1.44 -7.26
C GLY A 16 1.74 0.06 -7.06
N GLN A 17 1.20 0.49 -5.90
CA GLN A 17 1.10 1.91 -5.56
C GLN A 17 2.48 2.56 -5.44
N LEU A 18 3.44 1.89 -4.80
CA LEU A 18 4.81 2.39 -4.66
C LEU A 18 5.51 2.53 -6.01
N ARG A 19 5.35 1.56 -6.92
CA ARG A 19 5.82 1.69 -8.32
C ARG A 19 5.19 2.89 -9.02
N GLY A 20 3.89 3.11 -8.84
CA GLY A 20 3.20 4.28 -9.37
C GLY A 20 3.81 5.58 -8.85
N ILE A 21 4.04 5.68 -7.53
CA ILE A 21 4.67 6.84 -6.89
C ILE A 21 6.08 7.10 -7.44
N GLN A 22 6.90 6.05 -7.60
CA GLN A 22 8.23 6.17 -8.20
C GLN A 22 8.16 6.78 -9.60
N LYS A 23 7.23 6.30 -10.44
CA LYS A 23 7.02 6.87 -11.78
C LYS A 23 6.56 8.33 -11.72
N MET A 24 5.69 8.70 -10.78
CA MET A 24 5.26 10.10 -10.62
C MET A 24 6.42 11.02 -10.26
N VAL A 25 7.36 10.54 -9.44
CA VAL A 25 8.57 11.29 -9.08
C VAL A 25 9.50 11.42 -10.29
N ASP A 26 9.71 10.33 -11.03
CA ASP A 26 10.54 10.31 -12.25
C ASP A 26 9.98 11.25 -13.34
N GLU A 27 8.66 11.29 -13.50
CA GLU A 27 7.95 12.20 -14.41
C GLU A 27 7.90 13.67 -13.92
N GLY A 28 8.45 13.97 -12.74
CA GLY A 28 8.46 15.33 -12.18
C GLY A 28 7.07 15.86 -11.83
N ARG A 29 6.13 14.98 -11.45
CA ARG A 29 4.76 15.40 -11.09
C ARG A 29 4.74 16.32 -9.86
N PRO A 30 3.71 17.18 -9.72
CA PRO A 30 3.58 18.08 -8.59
C PRO A 30 3.64 17.37 -7.23
N CYS A 31 4.36 17.96 -6.28
CA CYS A 31 4.58 17.37 -4.95
C CYS A 31 3.28 17.02 -4.23
N ASN A 32 2.25 17.86 -4.34
CA ASN A 32 0.94 17.61 -3.75
C ASN A 32 0.28 16.34 -4.31
N GLU A 33 0.42 16.06 -5.60
CA GLU A 33 -0.13 14.84 -6.22
C GLU A 33 0.61 13.60 -5.74
N VAL A 34 1.94 13.66 -5.67
CA VAL A 34 2.78 12.59 -5.15
C VAL A 34 2.44 12.31 -3.68
N LEU A 35 2.30 13.35 -2.86
CA LEU A 35 1.95 13.24 -1.45
C LEU A 35 0.57 12.60 -1.24
N VAL A 36 -0.43 12.94 -2.06
CA VAL A 36 -1.75 12.29 -2.00
C VAL A 36 -1.63 10.78 -2.21
N GLN A 37 -0.85 10.34 -3.19
CA GLN A 37 -0.65 8.91 -3.45
C GLN A 37 0.15 8.22 -2.34
N LEU A 38 1.15 8.90 -1.80
CA LEU A 38 1.94 8.39 -0.68
C LEU A 38 1.09 8.18 0.58
N VAL A 39 0.22 9.14 0.91
CA VAL A 39 -0.73 9.01 2.02
C VAL A 39 -1.70 7.86 1.80
N ALA A 40 -2.18 7.67 0.57
CA ALA A 40 -3.04 6.53 0.23
C ALA A 40 -2.32 5.18 0.41
N ALA A 41 -1.05 5.08 0.01
CA ALA A 41 -0.23 3.90 0.23
C ALA A 41 0.01 3.64 1.73
N HIS A 42 0.32 4.69 2.51
CA HIS A 42 0.50 4.60 3.96
C HIS A 42 -0.77 4.10 4.67
N ALA A 43 -1.94 4.63 4.31
CA ALA A 43 -3.21 4.17 4.86
C ALA A 43 -3.50 2.70 4.53
N ALA A 44 -3.15 2.24 3.32
CA ALA A 44 -3.27 0.84 2.94
C ALA A 44 -2.34 -0.06 3.75
N ILE A 45 -1.10 0.35 4.01
CA ILE A 45 -0.15 -0.37 4.87
C ILE A 45 -0.71 -0.47 6.30
N GLY A 46 -1.21 0.63 6.87
CA GLY A 46 -1.81 0.63 8.20
C GLY A 46 -2.97 -0.39 8.31
N ARG A 47 -3.83 -0.44 7.29
CA ARG A 47 -4.92 -1.44 7.23
C ARG A 47 -4.39 -2.87 7.18
N ILE A 48 -3.36 -3.14 6.37
CA ILE A 48 -2.72 -4.47 6.31
C ILE A 48 -2.16 -4.86 7.68
N GLY A 49 -1.51 -3.93 8.38
CA GLY A 49 -1.00 -4.17 9.74
C GLY A 49 -2.11 -4.55 10.72
N THR A 50 -3.22 -3.80 10.72
CA THR A 50 -4.41 -4.11 11.53
C THR A 50 -5.00 -5.47 11.17
N ASP A 51 -5.10 -5.77 9.87
CA ASP A 51 -5.63 -7.04 9.37
C ASP A 51 -4.78 -8.23 9.85
N ILE A 52 -3.45 -8.10 9.81
CA ILE A 52 -2.51 -9.12 10.32
C ILE A 52 -2.66 -9.30 11.83
N LEU A 53 -2.73 -8.19 12.58
CA LEU A 53 -2.83 -8.21 14.03
C LEU A 53 -4.11 -8.88 14.53
N LEU A 54 -5.25 -8.57 13.89
CA LEU A 54 -6.56 -9.03 14.35
C LEU A 54 -6.94 -10.42 13.87
N ASN A 55 -6.39 -10.88 12.73
CA ASN A 55 -6.86 -12.12 12.11
C ASN A 55 -5.92 -13.31 12.29
N GLU A 56 -4.81 -13.16 13.02
CA GLU A 56 -3.68 -14.10 13.15
C GLU A 56 -3.30 -14.74 11.80
N VAL A 57 -2.20 -14.30 11.21
CA VAL A 57 -1.67 -14.97 10.01
C VAL A 57 -1.08 -16.32 10.44
N GLY A 58 -1.95 -17.34 10.53
CA GLY A 58 -1.62 -18.75 10.65
C GLY A 58 -1.55 -19.43 9.29
#